data_AF-A0A059NY46-F1
#
_entry.id   AF-A0A059NY46-F1
#
_cell.length_a   1.000
_cell.length_b   1.000
_cell.length_c   1.000
_cell.angle_alpha   90.00
_cell.angle_beta   90.00
_cell.angle_gamma   90.00
#
_symmetry.space_group_name_H-M   'P 1'
#
loop_
_entity.id
_entity.type
_entity.pdbx_description
1 polymer ?
#
loop_
_entity_poly.entity_id
_entity_poly.type
_entity_poly.pdbx_seq_one_letter_code
_entity_poly.pdbx_strand_id
1 'polypeptide(L)'
;MREKLPNPLLSIIPLFVVLAFSFIFHDSLGKSALIVALLGGCTATIIISFKYFKDIWKAVSEGTMGALIAIANTSAVVGFGGVAKATPAFNQTVEAMTNIPGSPLIGSAIAICVIAGMTGSASGGQAIALPLLSPHYLDIGVNPEQLHRVAAISSGALDSLPHGGYVVTTIRAIAGETHKDAYPAFGALTVVVPLLGVILAVVLFSFM
;
A
#
# COMPACT_ATOMS: atom_id res chain seq x y z
N MET A 1 -14.33 -35.56 -6.26
CA MET A 1 -13.14 -36.18 -5.63
C MET A 1 -12.44 -35.11 -4.82
N ARG A 2 -12.29 -35.27 -3.50
CA ARG A 2 -11.38 -34.41 -2.71
C ARG A 2 -9.96 -34.74 -3.16
N GLU A 3 -9.34 -33.88 -3.96
CA GLU A 3 -7.91 -33.99 -4.25
C GLU A 3 -7.15 -34.03 -2.91
N LYS A 4 -6.13 -34.89 -2.79
CA LYS A 4 -5.23 -34.88 -1.64
C LYS A 4 -4.56 -33.50 -1.64
N LEU A 5 -5.00 -32.59 -0.78
CA LEU A 5 -4.38 -31.29 -0.60
C LEU A 5 -3.11 -31.43 0.26
N PRO A 6 -2.12 -30.53 0.13
CA PRO A 6 -1.04 -30.44 1.10
C PRO A 6 -1.61 -30.22 2.51
N ASN A 7 -0.90 -30.70 3.52
CA ASN A 7 -1.28 -30.46 4.91
C ASN A 7 -1.34 -28.94 5.15
N PRO A 8 -2.43 -28.39 5.71
CA PRO A 8 -2.58 -26.95 5.94
C PRO A 8 -1.40 -26.30 6.67
N LEU A 9 -0.76 -27.02 7.60
CA LEU A 9 0.41 -26.52 8.33
C LEU A 9 1.62 -26.31 7.42
N LEU A 10 1.81 -27.16 6.40
CA LEU A 10 2.88 -27.00 5.42
C LEU A 10 2.66 -25.76 4.52
N SER A 11 1.42 -25.37 4.28
CA SER A 11 1.08 -24.16 3.50
C SER A 11 1.41 -22.86 4.23
N ILE A 12 1.67 -22.88 5.54
CA ILE A 12 2.09 -21.70 6.31
C ILE A 12 3.60 -21.46 6.18
N ILE A 13 4.39 -22.48 5.85
CA ILE A 13 5.86 -22.37 5.77
C ILE A 13 6.33 -21.28 4.79
N PRO A 14 5.79 -21.15 3.56
CA PRO A 14 6.19 -20.08 2.66
C PRO A 14 5.99 -18.68 3.26
N LEU A 15 4.92 -18.47 4.03
CA LEU A 15 4.66 -17.21 4.72
C LEU A 15 5.72 -16.92 5.79
N PHE A 16 6.09 -17.95 6.58
CA PHE A 16 7.18 -17.84 7.54
C PHE A 16 8.53 -17.56 6.86
N VAL A 17 8.80 -18.16 5.70
CA VAL A 17 10.02 -17.90 4.92
C VAL A 17 10.08 -16.44 4.48
N VAL A 18 8.98 -15.89 3.95
CA VAL A 18 8.90 -14.47 3.58
C VAL A 18 9.19 -13.59 4.80
N LEU A 19 8.53 -13.86 5.94
CA LEU A 19 8.70 -13.08 7.16
C LEU A 19 10.15 -13.15 7.68
N ALA A 20 10.71 -14.36 7.78
CA ALA A 20 12.06 -14.59 8.27
C ALA A 20 13.10 -13.89 7.40
N PHE A 21 13.02 -14.05 6.07
CA PHE A 21 13.94 -13.39 5.15
C PHE A 21 13.78 -11.86 5.22
N SER A 22 12.56 -11.35 5.34
CA SER A 22 12.33 -9.91 5.43
C SER A 22 12.97 -9.29 6.66
N PHE A 23 12.99 -9.98 7.81
CA PHE A 23 13.64 -9.47 9.03
C PHE A 23 15.14 -9.70 9.04
N ILE A 24 15.62 -10.88 8.63
CA ILE A 24 17.05 -11.24 8.63
C ILE A 24 17.84 -10.33 7.69
N PHE A 25 17.29 -10.03 6.51
CA PHE A 25 17.98 -9.25 5.49
C PHE A 25 17.62 -7.75 5.52
N HIS A 26 16.74 -7.30 6.43
CA HIS A 26 16.29 -5.90 6.48
C HIS A 26 17.45 -4.93 6.61
N ASP A 27 18.34 -5.16 7.58
CA ASP A 27 19.42 -4.24 7.93
C ASP A 27 20.51 -4.17 6.85
N SER A 28 20.68 -5.25 6.08
CA SER A 28 21.71 -5.36 5.04
C SER A 28 21.23 -4.88 3.67
N LEU A 29 19.99 -5.22 3.28
CA LEU A 29 19.47 -5.01 1.92
C LEU A 29 18.37 -3.94 1.84
N GLY A 30 17.84 -3.47 2.97
CA GLY A 30 16.76 -2.48 3.03
C GLY A 30 15.56 -2.88 2.16
N LYS A 31 15.18 -2.03 1.20
CA LYS A 31 14.05 -2.29 0.29
C LYS A 31 14.23 -3.55 -0.56
N SER A 32 15.47 -3.91 -0.90
CA SER A 32 15.77 -5.09 -1.72
C SER A 32 15.56 -6.41 -0.95
N ALA A 33 15.47 -6.36 0.38
CA ALA A 33 15.15 -7.52 1.20
C ALA A 33 13.80 -8.14 0.82
N LEU A 34 12.83 -7.33 0.38
CA LEU A 34 11.52 -7.79 -0.06
C LEU A 34 11.59 -8.68 -1.30
N ILE A 35 12.48 -8.38 -2.25
CA ILE A 35 12.67 -9.19 -3.46
C ILE A 35 13.19 -10.58 -3.07
N VAL A 36 14.19 -10.62 -2.19
CA VAL A 36 14.76 -11.88 -1.68
C VAL A 36 13.72 -12.67 -0.88
N ALA A 37 12.95 -11.99 -0.03
CA ALA A 37 11.89 -12.61 0.76
C ALA A 37 10.79 -13.24 -0.11
N LEU A 38 10.30 -12.52 -1.11
CA LEU A 38 9.29 -13.03 -2.04
C LEU A 38 9.81 -14.18 -2.90
N LEU A 39 11.05 -14.09 -3.41
CA LEU A 39 11.69 -15.19 -4.12
C LEU A 39 11.84 -16.44 -3.22
N GLY A 40 12.21 -16.24 -1.96
CA GLY A 40 12.28 -17.29 -0.94
C GLY A 40 10.92 -17.95 -0.73
N GLY A 41 9.85 -17.15 -0.56
CA GLY A 41 8.48 -17.65 -0.42
C GLY A 41 7.99 -18.43 -1.64
N CYS A 42 8.21 -17.90 -2.85
CA CYS A 42 7.88 -18.60 -4.11
C CYS A 42 8.63 -19.93 -4.22
N THR A 43 9.93 -19.93 -3.93
CA THR A 43 10.78 -21.13 -3.98
C THR A 43 10.32 -22.17 -2.95
N ALA A 44 10.03 -21.74 -1.71
CA ALA A 44 9.49 -22.61 -0.67
C ALA A 44 8.14 -23.21 -1.08
N THR A 45 7.27 -22.41 -1.70
CA THR A 45 5.98 -22.88 -2.23
C THR A 45 6.17 -23.96 -3.30
N ILE A 46 7.11 -23.75 -4.23
CA ILE A 46 7.47 -24.72 -5.27
C ILE A 46 7.96 -26.02 -4.65
N ILE A 47 8.88 -25.96 -3.68
CA ILE A 47 9.46 -27.14 -3.02
C ILE A 47 8.39 -27.93 -2.26
N ILE A 48 7.59 -27.25 -1.43
CA ILE A 48 6.58 -27.89 -0.57
C ILE A 48 5.45 -28.49 -1.40
N SER A 49 5.01 -27.76 -2.42
CA SER A 49 3.87 -28.15 -3.25
C SER A 49 4.28 -28.93 -4.49
N PHE A 50 5.55 -29.31 -4.64
CA PHE A 50 6.10 -29.92 -5.86
C PHE A 50 5.29 -31.11 -6.36
N LYS A 51 4.81 -31.96 -5.44
CA LYS A 51 3.99 -33.14 -5.76
C LYS A 51 2.54 -32.82 -6.18
N TYR A 52 2.09 -31.60 -5.96
CA TYR A 52 0.74 -31.12 -6.25
C TYR A 52 0.68 -30.18 -7.45
N PHE A 53 1.84 -29.75 -7.97
CA PHE A 53 1.89 -28.94 -9.19
C PHE A 53 1.47 -29.76 -10.40
N LYS A 54 0.48 -29.23 -11.14
CA LYS A 54 0.05 -29.79 -12.42
C LYS A 54 0.83 -29.18 -13.59
N ASP A 55 1.07 -27.87 -13.56
CA ASP A 55 1.78 -27.15 -14.60
C ASP A 55 2.46 -25.90 -14.01
N ILE A 56 3.77 -26.01 -13.75
CA ILE A 56 4.56 -24.92 -13.15
C ILE A 56 4.72 -23.77 -14.17
N TRP A 57 4.91 -24.08 -15.45
CA TRP A 57 5.14 -23.06 -16.48
C TRP A 57 3.92 -22.19 -16.69
N LYS A 58 2.74 -22.80 -16.71
CA LYS A 58 1.48 -22.06 -16.75
C LYS A 58 1.32 -21.15 -15.53
N ALA A 59 1.58 -21.65 -14.33
CA ALA A 59 1.48 -20.85 -13.11
C ALA A 59 2.47 -19.65 -13.11
N VAL A 60 3.71 -19.86 -13.56
CA VAL A 60 4.70 -18.79 -13.71
C VAL A 60 4.27 -17.77 -14.77
N SER A 61 3.70 -18.23 -15.89
CA SER A 61 3.20 -17.36 -16.97
C SER A 61 2.03 -16.49 -16.51
N GLU A 62 1.04 -17.09 -15.83
CA GLU A 62 -0.11 -16.38 -15.25
C GLU A 62 0.34 -15.37 -14.20
N GLY A 63 1.26 -15.76 -13.30
CA GLY A 63 1.83 -14.86 -12.30
C GLY A 63 2.60 -13.69 -12.93
N THR A 64 3.37 -13.95 -13.99
CA THR A 64 4.10 -12.91 -14.72
C THR A 64 3.14 -11.91 -15.39
N MET A 65 2.08 -12.41 -16.03
CA MET A 65 1.08 -11.55 -16.67
C MET A 65 0.33 -10.69 -15.64
N GLY A 66 -0.08 -11.29 -14.51
CA GLY A 66 -0.71 -10.56 -13.41
C GLY A 66 0.21 -9.48 -12.82
N ALA A 67 1.50 -9.79 -12.63
CA ALA A 67 2.50 -8.83 -12.15
C ALA A 67 2.71 -7.67 -13.11
N LEU A 68 2.78 -7.92 -14.43
CA LEU A 68 2.92 -6.87 -15.44
C LEU A 68 1.75 -5.89 -15.41
N ILE A 69 0.52 -6.39 -15.31
CA ILE A 69 -0.69 -5.55 -15.21
C ILE A 69 -0.64 -4.69 -13.93
N ALA A 70 -0.31 -5.30 -12.79
CA ALA A 70 -0.21 -4.60 -11.51
C ALA A 70 0.87 -3.50 -11.52
N ILE A 71 2.05 -3.79 -12.10
CA ILE A 71 3.16 -2.82 -12.24
C ILE A 71 2.76 -1.69 -13.19
N ALA A 72 2.12 -2.00 -14.31
CA ALA A 72 1.66 -1.00 -15.27
C ALA A 72 0.64 -0.04 -14.65
N ASN A 73 -0.38 -0.57 -13.95
CA ASN A 73 -1.38 0.23 -13.25
C ASN A 73 -0.73 1.14 -12.18
N THR A 74 0.18 0.59 -11.37
CA THR A 74 0.87 1.36 -10.33
C THR A 74 1.75 2.45 -10.95
N SER A 75 2.48 2.14 -12.01
CA SER A 75 3.36 3.10 -12.71
C SER A 75 2.55 4.24 -13.36
N ALA A 76 1.42 3.92 -13.98
CA ALA A 76 0.52 4.92 -14.57
C ALA A 76 -0.04 5.87 -13.51
N VAL A 77 -0.46 5.33 -12.37
CA VAL A 77 -0.95 6.09 -11.20
C VAL A 77 0.14 7.00 -10.62
N VAL A 78 1.34 6.48 -10.38
CA VAL A 78 2.46 7.28 -9.86
C VAL A 78 2.88 8.36 -10.86
N GLY A 79 2.92 8.02 -12.15
CA GLY A 79 3.20 8.97 -13.24
C GLY A 79 2.16 10.08 -13.33
N PHE A 80 0.87 9.74 -13.23
CA PHE A 80 -0.21 10.71 -13.13
C PHE A 80 -0.03 11.65 -11.94
N GLY A 81 0.28 11.10 -10.76
CA GLY A 81 0.58 11.91 -9.56
C GLY A 81 1.75 12.88 -9.76
N GLY A 82 2.80 12.44 -10.46
CA GLY A 82 3.95 13.27 -10.82
C GLY A 82 3.58 14.46 -11.71
N VAL A 83 2.70 14.25 -12.69
CA VAL A 83 2.17 15.34 -13.55
C VAL A 83 1.21 16.23 -12.76
N ALA A 84 0.33 15.65 -11.94
CA ALA A 84 -0.62 16.38 -11.09
C ALA A 84 0.11 17.35 -10.16
N LYS A 85 1.26 16.95 -9.60
CA LYS A 85 2.13 17.81 -8.78
C LYS A 85 2.57 19.10 -9.49
N ALA A 86 2.72 19.08 -10.81
CA ALA A 86 3.13 20.26 -11.57
C ALA A 86 1.97 21.27 -11.80
N THR A 87 0.75 20.92 -11.42
CA THR A 87 -0.42 21.76 -11.64
C THR A 87 -0.57 22.82 -10.54
N PRO A 88 -1.11 24.02 -10.85
CA PRO A 88 -1.43 25.03 -9.85
C PRO A 88 -2.41 24.53 -8.77
N ALA A 89 -3.37 23.67 -9.16
CA ALA A 89 -4.36 23.10 -8.25
C ALA A 89 -3.70 22.26 -7.13
N PHE A 90 -2.60 21.57 -7.44
CA PHE A 90 -1.87 20.80 -6.44
C PHE A 90 -1.21 21.71 -5.40
N ASN A 91 -0.56 22.80 -5.82
CA ASN A 91 0.03 23.77 -4.90
C ASN A 91 -1.02 24.46 -4.03
N GLN A 92 -2.16 24.85 -4.61
CA GLN A 92 -3.30 25.40 -3.86
C GLN A 92 -3.83 24.41 -2.82
N THR A 93 -3.86 23.11 -3.17
CA THR A 93 -4.27 22.06 -2.22
C THR A 93 -3.26 21.96 -1.08
N VAL A 94 -1.95 21.90 -1.38
CA VAL A 94 -0.90 21.87 -0.35
C VAL A 94 -1.01 23.06 0.59
N GLU A 95 -1.14 24.28 0.04
CA GLU A 95 -1.27 25.52 0.83
C GLU A 95 -2.54 25.51 1.70
N ALA A 96 -3.67 25.08 1.14
CA ALA A 96 -4.92 24.95 1.89
C ALA A 96 -4.77 23.95 3.05
N MET A 97 -4.06 22.84 2.83
CA MET A 97 -3.86 21.82 3.86
C MET A 97 -2.87 22.26 4.95
N THR A 98 -1.80 22.99 4.61
CA THR A 98 -0.84 23.52 5.59
C THR A 98 -1.41 24.66 6.44
N ASN A 99 -2.44 25.35 5.95
CA ASN A 99 -3.12 26.42 6.67
C ASN A 99 -4.31 25.95 7.52
N ILE A 100 -4.56 24.64 7.60
CA ILE A 100 -5.63 24.10 8.45
C ILE A 100 -5.31 24.41 9.92
N PRO A 101 -6.18 25.15 10.64
CA PRO A 101 -5.97 25.42 12.06
C PRO A 101 -6.14 24.13 12.88
N GLY A 102 -5.26 23.93 13.86
CA GLY A 102 -5.33 22.80 14.79
C GLY A 102 -3.99 22.09 14.99
N SER A 103 -4.05 20.80 15.32
CA SER A 103 -2.85 19.98 15.50
C SER A 103 -2.11 19.79 14.16
N PRO A 104 -0.80 20.05 14.09
CA PRO A 104 0.02 19.76 12.91
C PRO A 104 -0.06 18.30 12.43
N LEU A 105 -0.29 17.36 13.35
CA LEU A 105 -0.49 15.94 13.00
C LEU A 105 -1.83 15.72 12.29
N ILE A 106 -2.88 16.47 12.64
CA ILE A 106 -4.16 16.42 11.93
C ILE A 106 -4.00 16.99 10.52
N GLY A 107 -3.39 18.18 10.41
CA GLY A 107 -3.14 18.81 9.12
C GLY A 107 -2.32 17.92 8.18
N SER A 108 -1.24 17.32 8.67
CA SER A 108 -0.40 16.42 7.88
C SER A 108 -1.14 15.12 7.52
N ALA A 109 -1.93 14.55 8.44
CA ALA A 109 -2.74 13.38 8.16
C ALA A 109 -3.71 13.63 6.99
N ILE A 110 -4.47 14.73 7.04
CA ILE A 110 -5.44 15.11 6.01
C ILE A 110 -4.72 15.36 4.68
N ALA A 111 -3.62 16.13 4.70
CA ALA A 111 -2.87 16.47 3.50
C ALA A 111 -2.38 15.22 2.75
N ILE A 112 -1.77 14.29 3.49
CA ILE A 112 -1.24 13.04 2.93
C ILE A 112 -2.37 12.14 2.45
N CYS A 113 -3.47 12.08 3.19
CA CYS A 113 -4.65 11.31 2.82
C CYS A 113 -5.25 11.80 1.50
N VAL A 114 -5.43 13.12 1.35
CA VAL A 114 -5.95 13.73 0.12
C VAL A 114 -5.01 13.49 -1.05
N ILE A 115 -3.70 13.73 -0.87
CA ILE A 115 -2.72 13.51 -1.95
C ILE A 115 -2.69 12.03 -2.35
N ALA A 116 -2.69 11.10 -1.40
CA ALA A 116 -2.74 9.66 -1.68
C ALA A 116 -4.04 9.23 -2.36
N GLY A 117 -5.17 9.89 -2.06
CA GLY A 117 -6.43 9.68 -2.75
C GLY A 117 -6.42 10.21 -4.18
N MET A 118 -5.82 11.38 -4.41
CA MET A 118 -5.66 11.95 -5.75
C MET A 118 -4.77 11.07 -6.63
N THR A 119 -3.71 10.49 -6.06
CA THR A 119 -2.87 9.53 -6.78
C THR A 119 -3.58 8.19 -6.94
N GLY A 120 -4.37 7.74 -5.96
CA GLY A 120 -4.95 6.38 -5.95
C GLY A 120 -3.90 5.31 -5.62
N SER A 121 -2.87 5.67 -4.84
CA SER A 121 -1.81 4.78 -4.37
C SER A 121 -1.19 5.34 -3.09
N ALA A 122 -1.17 4.54 -2.01
CA ALA A 122 -0.57 4.94 -0.74
C ALA A 122 0.93 5.26 -0.88
N SER A 123 1.72 4.32 -1.41
CA SER A 123 3.17 4.49 -1.57
C SER A 123 3.53 5.58 -2.58
N GLY A 124 2.78 5.69 -3.67
CA GLY A 124 2.92 6.79 -4.63
C GLY A 124 2.58 8.15 -4.03
N GLY A 125 1.48 8.22 -3.29
CA GLY A 125 1.03 9.41 -2.57
C GLY A 125 2.06 9.91 -1.56
N GLN A 126 2.66 9.01 -0.78
CA GLN A 126 3.72 9.36 0.17
C GLN A 126 4.98 9.88 -0.52
N ALA A 127 5.42 9.22 -1.60
CA ALA A 127 6.60 9.64 -2.36
C ALA A 127 6.44 11.06 -2.95
N ILE A 128 5.20 11.48 -3.20
CA ILE A 128 4.87 12.83 -3.67
C ILE A 128 4.69 13.80 -2.50
N ALA A 129 3.93 13.43 -1.48
CA ALA A 129 3.50 14.28 -0.38
C ALA A 129 4.60 14.59 0.63
N LEU A 130 5.35 13.59 1.09
CA LEU A 130 6.33 13.76 2.16
C LEU A 130 7.43 14.77 1.80
N PRO A 131 8.05 14.76 0.61
CA PRO A 131 9.05 15.76 0.26
C PRO A 131 8.53 17.20 0.24
N LEU A 132 7.22 17.39 0.07
CA LEU A 132 6.58 18.70 -0.01
C LEU A 132 6.10 19.19 1.36
N LEU A 133 5.54 18.29 2.16
CA LEU A 133 4.92 18.64 3.44
C LEU A 133 5.91 18.56 4.61
N SER A 134 6.86 17.62 4.57
CA SER A 134 7.75 17.37 5.72
C SER A 134 8.56 18.59 6.12
N PRO A 135 9.18 19.39 5.22
CA PRO A 135 9.94 20.57 5.62
C PRO A 135 9.11 21.52 6.49
N HIS A 136 7.88 21.85 6.04
CA HIS A 136 6.98 22.74 6.78
C HIS A 136 6.62 22.20 8.18
N TYR A 137 6.26 20.91 8.28
CA TYR A 137 5.89 20.32 9.57
C TYR A 137 7.08 20.17 10.52
N LEU A 138 8.28 19.89 10.00
CA LEU A 138 9.51 19.83 10.79
C LEU A 138 9.92 21.22 11.30
N ASP A 139 9.76 22.26 10.49
CA ASP A 139 10.08 23.65 10.86
C ASP A 139 9.22 24.16 12.02
N ILE A 140 7.96 23.73 12.10
CA ILE A 140 7.06 24.04 13.22
C ILE A 140 7.19 23.07 14.41
N GLY A 141 8.22 22.21 14.40
CA GLY A 141 8.61 21.37 15.54
C GLY A 141 7.92 20.02 15.65
N VAL A 142 7.26 19.52 14.60
CA VAL A 142 6.63 18.19 14.62
C VAL A 142 7.70 17.10 14.72
N ASN A 143 7.49 16.12 15.59
CA ASN A 143 8.37 14.97 15.70
C ASN A 143 8.40 14.17 14.37
N PRO A 144 9.57 13.93 13.75
CA PRO A 144 9.68 13.22 12.47
C PRO A 144 9.11 11.80 12.49
N GLU A 145 9.26 11.08 13.61
CA GLU A 145 8.78 9.72 13.76
C GLU A 145 7.24 9.69 13.84
N GLN A 146 6.64 10.61 14.60
CA GLN A 146 5.19 10.76 14.65
C GLN A 146 4.64 11.14 13.27
N LEU A 147 5.27 12.12 12.60
CA LEU A 147 4.89 12.54 11.25
C LEU A 147 4.95 11.36 10.27
N HIS A 148 6.04 10.58 10.29
CA HIS A 148 6.18 9.42 9.41
C HIS A 148 5.15 8.33 9.71
N ARG A 149 4.85 8.04 10.98
CA ARG A 149 3.83 7.05 11.37
C ARG A 149 2.43 7.51 10.97
N VAL A 150 2.08 8.78 11.18
CA VAL A 150 0.81 9.36 10.73
C VAL A 150 0.71 9.32 9.21
N ALA A 151 1.78 9.68 8.50
CA ALA A 151 1.88 9.57 7.04
C ALA A 151 1.73 8.13 6.53
N ALA A 152 2.31 7.16 7.24
CA ALA A 152 2.20 5.73 6.95
C ALA A 152 0.76 5.25 6.98
N ILE A 153 0.02 5.64 8.00
CA ILE A 153 -1.36 5.19 8.20
C ILE A 153 -2.33 5.99 7.31
N SER A 154 -2.14 7.30 7.16
CA SER A 154 -3.07 8.17 6.42
C SER A 154 -3.00 7.99 4.91
N SER A 155 -1.85 7.58 4.37
CA SER A 155 -1.72 7.27 2.95
C SER A 155 -2.58 6.09 2.51
N GLY A 156 -2.85 5.13 3.41
CA GLY A 156 -3.69 3.96 3.15
C GLY A 156 -5.19 4.19 3.36
N ALA A 157 -5.64 5.43 3.61
CA ALA A 157 -7.05 5.73 3.84
C ALA A 157 -7.79 6.03 2.54
N LEU A 158 -7.36 7.02 1.75
CA LEU A 158 -8.06 7.37 0.51
C LEU A 158 -7.41 6.79 -0.75
N ASP A 159 -6.32 6.02 -0.64
CA ASP A 159 -5.69 5.38 -1.81
C ASP A 159 -6.59 4.33 -2.48
N SER A 160 -7.57 3.83 -1.74
CA SER A 160 -8.52 2.79 -2.15
C SER A 160 -9.86 3.36 -2.62
N LEU A 161 -9.90 4.61 -3.09
CA LEU A 161 -11.04 5.19 -3.81
C LEU A 161 -11.28 4.46 -5.14
N PRO A 162 -12.47 4.59 -5.78
CA PRO A 162 -12.89 3.72 -6.88
C PRO A 162 -11.97 3.72 -8.12
N HIS A 163 -11.19 4.78 -8.31
CA HIS A 163 -10.21 4.91 -9.40
C HIS A 163 -8.84 4.29 -9.10
N GLY A 164 -8.59 3.89 -7.84
CA GLY A 164 -7.31 3.36 -7.40
C GLY A 164 -6.93 2.06 -8.12
N GLY A 165 -5.70 1.97 -8.61
CA GLY A 165 -5.25 0.81 -9.40
C GLY A 165 -5.33 -0.52 -8.63
N TYR A 166 -5.08 -0.49 -7.32
CA TYR A 166 -5.24 -1.64 -6.43
C TYR A 166 -6.69 -2.13 -6.36
N VAL A 167 -7.65 -1.20 -6.24
CA VAL A 167 -9.09 -1.48 -6.19
C VAL A 167 -9.53 -2.13 -7.51
N VAL A 168 -9.18 -1.51 -8.63
CA VAL A 168 -9.57 -1.98 -9.96
C VAL A 168 -8.99 -3.36 -10.23
N THR A 169 -7.71 -3.57 -9.92
CA THR A 169 -7.03 -4.86 -10.12
C THR A 169 -7.67 -5.95 -9.25
N THR A 170 -7.90 -5.68 -7.98
CA THR A 170 -8.44 -6.67 -7.05
C THR A 170 -9.86 -7.06 -7.41
N ILE A 171 -10.74 -6.09 -7.65
CA ILE A 171 -12.15 -6.35 -7.97
C ILE A 171 -12.30 -6.99 -9.36
N ARG A 172 -11.66 -6.42 -10.38
CA ARG A 172 -11.91 -6.82 -11.78
C ARG A 172 -10.99 -7.91 -12.29
N ALA A 173 -9.68 -7.77 -12.07
CA ALA A 173 -8.70 -8.69 -12.65
C ALA A 173 -8.51 -9.96 -11.82
N ILE A 174 -8.64 -9.86 -10.49
CA ILE A 174 -8.45 -10.99 -9.58
C ILE A 174 -9.78 -11.65 -9.20
N ALA A 175 -10.72 -10.88 -8.63
CA ALA A 175 -11.99 -11.43 -8.16
C ALA A 175 -13.02 -11.65 -9.28
N GLY A 176 -12.91 -10.94 -10.40
CA GLY A 176 -13.86 -11.04 -11.53
C GLY A 176 -15.23 -10.41 -11.27
N GLU A 177 -15.38 -9.65 -10.18
CA GLU A 177 -16.64 -9.06 -9.72
C GLU A 177 -16.91 -7.70 -10.39
N THR A 178 -18.14 -7.18 -10.28
CA THR A 178 -18.41 -5.80 -10.70
C THR A 178 -18.03 -4.80 -9.60
N HIS A 179 -17.57 -3.60 -9.98
CA HIS A 179 -17.29 -2.55 -9.01
C HIS A 179 -18.50 -2.20 -8.16
N LYS A 180 -19.69 -2.21 -8.77
CA LYS A 180 -20.93 -1.88 -8.06
C LYS A 180 -21.22 -2.85 -6.91
N ASP A 181 -20.91 -4.12 -7.11
CA ASP A 181 -21.22 -5.17 -6.14
C ASP A 181 -20.13 -5.33 -5.08
N ALA A 182 -18.86 -5.23 -5.47
CA ALA A 182 -17.73 -5.46 -4.56
C ALA A 182 -17.26 -4.20 -3.80
N TYR A 183 -17.32 -3.02 -4.42
CA TYR A 183 -16.71 -1.82 -3.85
C TYR A 183 -17.28 -1.39 -2.49
N PRO A 184 -18.60 -1.46 -2.20
CA PRO A 184 -19.11 -1.02 -0.90
C PRO A 184 -18.48 -1.74 0.29
N ALA A 185 -18.33 -3.06 0.20
CA ALA A 185 -17.66 -3.85 1.24
C ALA A 185 -16.14 -3.62 1.22
N PHE A 186 -15.54 -3.52 0.03
CA PHE A 186 -14.12 -3.26 -0.13
C PHE A 186 -13.73 -1.93 0.51
N GLY A 187 -14.37 -0.83 0.13
CA GLY A 187 -14.12 0.51 0.66
C GLY A 187 -14.45 0.63 2.15
N ALA A 188 -15.45 -0.09 2.66
CA ALA A 188 -15.66 -0.16 4.11
C ALA A 188 -14.42 -0.72 4.84
N LEU A 189 -13.76 -1.72 4.27
CA LEU A 189 -12.55 -2.30 4.87
C LEU A 189 -11.28 -1.50 4.56
N THR A 190 -11.16 -0.91 3.38
CA THR A 190 -9.91 -0.28 2.92
C THR A 190 -9.89 1.23 3.03
N VAL A 191 -11.03 1.89 3.22
CA VAL A 191 -11.11 3.34 3.45
C VAL A 191 -11.51 3.63 4.89
N VAL A 192 -12.60 3.03 5.38
CA VAL A 192 -13.13 3.37 6.71
C VAL A 192 -12.20 2.86 7.82
N VAL A 193 -11.73 1.61 7.75
CA VAL A 193 -10.84 1.06 8.79
C VAL A 193 -9.52 1.84 8.89
N PRO A 194 -8.82 2.17 7.78
CA PRO A 194 -7.62 2.99 7.88
C PRO A 194 -7.90 4.42 8.35
N LEU A 195 -9.02 5.05 7.97
CA LEU A 195 -9.44 6.34 8.53
C LEU A 195 -9.58 6.29 10.05
N LEU A 196 -10.21 5.24 10.58
CA LEU A 196 -10.28 5.02 12.03
C LEU A 196 -8.88 4.84 12.64
N GLY A 197 -7.98 4.15 11.93
CA GLY A 197 -6.58 4.01 12.31
C GLY A 197 -5.84 5.34 12.38
N VAL A 198 -6.08 6.25 11.43
CA VAL A 198 -5.52 7.62 11.44
C VAL A 198 -6.03 8.38 12.65
N ILE A 199 -7.34 8.37 12.90
CA ILE A 199 -7.94 9.05 14.05
C ILE A 199 -7.32 8.52 15.34
N LEU A 200 -7.24 7.20 15.49
CA LEU A 200 -6.62 6.57 16.66
C LEU A 200 -5.15 6.99 16.82
N ALA A 201 -4.35 6.95 15.76
CA ALA A 201 -2.94 7.32 15.81
C ALA A 201 -2.76 8.78 16.23
N VAL A 202 -3.51 9.70 15.63
CA VAL A 202 -3.46 11.12 15.95
C VAL A 202 -3.89 11.39 17.38
N VAL A 203 -4.96 10.74 17.85
CA VAL A 203 -5.42 10.85 19.25
C VAL A 203 -4.35 10.36 20.21
N LEU A 204 -3.75 9.19 19.96
CA LEU A 204 -2.68 8.64 20.81
C LEU A 204 -1.46 9.55 20.84
N PHE A 205 -1.02 10.07 19.70
CA PHE A 205 0.11 11.01 19.65
C PHE A 205 -0.20 12.38 20.25
N SER A 206 -1.48 12.76 20.37
CA SER A 206 -1.87 14.00 21.05
C SER A 206 -1.72 13.92 22.58
N PHE A 207 -1.54 12.72 23.14
CA PHE A 207 -1.30 12.50 24.58
C PHE A 207 0.18 12.29 24.93
N MET A 208 1.07 12.23 23.94
CA MET A 208 2.51 11.98 24.09
C MET A 208 3.31 13.25 23.84
#